data_AF-A0A848LUK9-F1
#
_entry.id   AF-A0A848LUK9-F1
#
_cell.length_a   1.000
_cell.length_b   1.000
_cell.length_c   1.000
_cell.angle_alpha   90.00
_cell.angle_beta   90.00
_cell.angle_gamma   90.00
#
_symmetry.space_group_name_H-M   'P 1'
#
loop_
_entity.id
_entity.type
_entity.pdbx_description
1 polymer ?
#
loop_
_entity_poly.entity_id
_entity_poly.type
_entity_poly.pdbx_seq_one_letter_code
_entity_poly.pdbx_strand_id
1 'polypeptide(L)'
;MTTRLSAHLAAPACHLPKTPVLKCGTLPTKPATEPASPPPQQGIVAGGCHRPDDFTPFPGRCGTPVPLPKPGGCWQPLDLGALMEVNKLDQTKGPIGAEQLTEAIKNGTADLDGQAASGEFRAFSEWAQKNGNRLTPEAKQVMDIYAKYAAQAKASGQTGISQAEHAKMLAEMSKVGDLGAKQALAGLDKLPTPISGRDMARAIERGARDTDGQTKAEVAAFKDWAAKNGAKLSPEAKEVLGIFEKHAGKATADGDKDLSRSEWQKMLKEFSCVGDVSAKKALAKLDKENGPVSGEDMLQAIREGVSDNDGNATGSELREFQNWARENKDRLTPEARKVLATYEKHAKAAGASGLTQQKFDAMLKEAGQFKTFRDNSMRNALEKLDDKNGCISGKDLTEAIRKGAGDHDGQAAGVEFADLQKWVRQNYSRLGPDARKVLDVYEKYATRAMSRGQTGINNSDFQRMLREMSQVGEPLRRPTFLMG
;
A
#
# COMPACT_ATOMS: atom_id res chain seq x y z
N MET A 1 5.27 34.85 52.89
CA MET A 1 6.23 33.96 53.58
C MET A 1 6.97 33.16 52.53
N THR A 2 8.30 33.18 52.57
CA THR A 2 9.19 32.59 51.57
C THR A 2 9.85 31.32 52.09
N THR A 3 9.80 30.24 51.32
CA THR A 3 10.88 29.24 51.33
C THR A 3 11.06 28.63 49.94
N ARG A 4 12.23 28.85 49.34
CA ARG A 4 12.76 28.03 48.24
C ARG A 4 13.39 26.78 48.86
N LEU A 5 13.47 25.68 48.10
CA LEU A 5 14.55 24.71 48.24
C LEU A 5 14.99 24.24 46.85
N SER A 6 16.31 24.16 46.65
CA SER A 6 16.95 23.84 45.38
C SER A 6 17.42 22.39 45.30
N ALA A 7 17.67 21.98 44.06
CA ALA A 7 18.24 20.72 43.60
C ALA A 7 19.36 20.06 44.46
N HIS A 8 19.46 18.74 44.33
CA HIS A 8 20.75 18.06 44.26
C HIS A 8 20.74 16.92 43.22
N LEU A 9 21.89 16.74 42.56
CA LEU A 9 22.16 15.67 41.60
C LEU A 9 22.41 14.33 42.31
N ALA A 10 22.04 13.22 41.65
CA ALA A 10 22.80 11.97 41.73
C ALA A 10 22.51 11.09 40.50
N ALA A 11 23.55 10.79 39.71
CA ALA A 11 23.60 9.62 38.84
C ALA A 11 24.52 8.59 39.50
N PRO A 12 24.33 7.28 39.25
CA PRO A 12 25.53 6.52 38.88
C PRO A 12 25.35 5.36 37.88
N ALA A 13 26.47 5.08 37.22
CA ALA A 13 26.99 3.76 36.83
C ALA A 13 26.24 2.88 35.81
N CYS A 14 26.85 2.78 34.62
CA CYS A 14 26.73 1.62 33.74
C CYS A 14 27.32 0.35 34.40
N HIS A 15 26.72 -0.81 34.15
CA HIS A 15 27.34 -2.12 34.42
C HIS A 15 27.14 -3.09 33.26
N LEU A 16 28.26 -3.59 32.71
CA LEU A 16 28.34 -4.68 31.74
C LEU A 16 28.41 -6.04 32.45
N PRO A 17 27.82 -7.10 31.90
CA PRO A 17 28.24 -8.46 32.17
C PRO A 17 28.86 -9.15 30.94
N LYS A 18 30.19 -9.25 30.98
CA LYS A 18 31.04 -10.42 30.71
C LYS A 18 30.55 -11.51 29.71
N THR A 19 31.37 -11.73 28.70
CA THR A 19 31.44 -12.96 27.90
C THR A 19 31.95 -14.17 28.72
N PRO A 20 31.56 -15.41 28.35
CA PRO A 20 32.31 -16.61 28.68
C PRO A 20 33.15 -17.11 27.49
N VAL A 21 34.38 -17.55 27.78
CA VAL A 21 35.31 -18.21 26.85
C VAL A 21 35.48 -19.68 27.26
N LEU A 22 35.33 -20.62 26.32
CA LEU A 22 35.74 -22.04 26.38
C LEU A 22 35.64 -22.58 24.94
N LYS A 23 36.49 -23.43 24.36
CA LYS A 23 37.90 -23.86 24.53
C LYS A 23 38.17 -24.83 23.35
N CYS A 24 39.44 -25.00 22.97
CA CYS A 24 39.90 -25.79 21.82
C CYS A 24 39.41 -27.26 21.74
N GLY A 25 39.31 -27.76 20.49
CA GLY A 25 39.41 -29.18 20.11
C GLY A 25 40.35 -29.33 18.90
N THR A 26 41.06 -30.46 18.78
CA THR A 26 42.36 -30.57 18.08
C THR A 26 42.29 -31.11 16.63
N LEU A 27 43.30 -30.77 15.81
CA LEU A 27 43.61 -31.33 14.49
C LEU A 27 43.99 -32.83 14.52
N PRO A 28 44.00 -33.50 13.35
CA PRO A 28 45.31 -33.92 12.80
C PRO A 28 45.51 -33.75 11.26
N THR A 29 46.63 -33.12 10.90
CA THR A 29 47.62 -33.41 9.82
C THR A 29 47.25 -34.11 8.47
N LYS A 30 47.43 -33.35 7.35
CA LYS A 30 48.47 -33.43 6.26
C LYS A 30 48.90 -34.81 5.63
N PRO A 31 49.58 -34.86 4.44
CA PRO A 31 49.73 -33.90 3.31
C PRO A 31 49.81 -34.52 1.86
N ALA A 32 50.12 -33.67 0.86
CA ALA A 32 50.78 -33.94 -0.44
C ALA A 32 49.90 -34.56 -1.58
N THR A 33 50.18 -34.40 -2.89
CA THR A 33 51.45 -34.07 -3.59
C THR A 33 51.20 -33.34 -4.93
N GLU A 34 52.10 -32.44 -5.35
CA GLU A 34 52.21 -31.87 -6.71
C GLU A 34 53.48 -32.43 -7.39
N PRO A 35 53.53 -32.61 -8.73
CA PRO A 35 54.71 -32.07 -9.43
C PRO A 35 54.50 -31.56 -10.88
N ALA A 36 55.00 -30.35 -11.11
CA ALA A 36 55.90 -29.86 -12.17
C ALA A 36 55.86 -30.36 -13.66
N SER A 37 55.98 -29.39 -14.56
CA SER A 37 56.19 -29.47 -16.03
C SER A 37 57.57 -30.00 -16.48
N PRO A 38 57.79 -30.21 -17.80
CA PRO A 38 58.70 -29.31 -18.54
C PRO A 38 58.30 -28.99 -20.02
N PRO A 39 59.00 -28.07 -20.73
CA PRO A 39 58.61 -27.50 -22.04
C PRO A 39 59.39 -28.13 -23.22
N PRO A 40 59.19 -27.67 -24.49
CA PRO A 40 59.87 -26.47 -25.03
C PRO A 40 58.86 -25.55 -25.79
N GLN A 41 59.18 -24.55 -26.64
CA GLN A 41 60.43 -24.05 -27.23
C GLN A 41 60.34 -22.51 -27.49
N GLN A 42 61.16 -21.94 -28.40
CA GLN A 42 61.19 -20.49 -28.76
C GLN A 42 61.16 -20.27 -30.28
N GLY A 43 60.64 -19.12 -30.74
CA GLY A 43 60.47 -18.78 -32.17
C GLY A 43 60.28 -17.30 -32.51
N ILE A 44 61.10 -16.41 -31.94
CA ILE A 44 61.76 -15.23 -32.57
C ILE A 44 60.97 -14.34 -33.60
N VAL A 45 60.66 -13.09 -33.17
CA VAL A 45 60.33 -11.79 -33.88
C VAL A 45 59.23 -11.75 -34.97
N ALA A 46 58.41 -10.70 -35.16
CA ALA A 46 58.48 -9.27 -34.81
C ALA A 46 57.10 -8.58 -34.92
N GLY A 47 56.91 -7.46 -34.21
CA GLY A 47 55.92 -6.43 -34.56
C GLY A 47 54.70 -6.28 -33.64
N GLY A 48 54.73 -5.22 -32.82
CA GLY A 48 53.53 -4.42 -32.49
C GLY A 48 52.52 -4.97 -31.48
N CYS A 49 52.63 -4.52 -30.23
CA CYS A 49 51.51 -4.45 -29.28
C CYS A 49 50.36 -3.57 -29.82
N HIS A 50 49.08 -3.70 -29.42
CA HIS A 50 48.48 -4.55 -28.39
C HIS A 50 47.01 -4.88 -28.74
N ARG A 51 46.39 -5.78 -27.96
CA ARG A 51 45.05 -6.37 -28.20
C ARG A 51 43.88 -5.47 -27.74
N PRO A 52 42.63 -5.77 -28.16
CA PRO A 52 41.45 -5.05 -27.69
C PRO A 52 41.13 -5.43 -26.24
N ASP A 53 40.52 -4.49 -25.51
CA ASP A 53 39.55 -4.65 -24.42
C ASP A 53 39.55 -3.34 -23.60
N ASP A 54 38.56 -2.46 -23.85
CA ASP A 54 38.02 -1.50 -22.88
C ASP A 54 36.92 -0.64 -23.51
N PHE A 55 35.68 -1.16 -23.48
CA PHE A 55 34.46 -0.36 -23.64
C PHE A 55 33.45 -0.83 -22.60
N THR A 56 33.34 -0.08 -21.50
CA THR A 56 32.30 -0.28 -20.48
C THR A 56 31.18 0.76 -20.63
N PRO A 57 29.91 0.38 -20.43
CA PRO A 57 28.80 1.31 -20.54
C PRO A 57 28.71 2.24 -19.31
N PHE A 58 28.41 3.52 -19.57
CA PHE A 58 28.12 4.62 -18.62
C PHE A 58 28.20 4.33 -17.11
N PRO A 59 29.23 4.83 -16.40
CA PRO A 59 29.23 4.88 -14.94
C PRO A 59 28.52 6.14 -14.41
N GLY A 60 27.77 5.99 -13.33
CA GLY A 60 27.32 7.11 -12.51
C GLY A 60 28.34 7.50 -11.43
N ARG A 61 28.34 8.79 -11.07
CA ARG A 61 29.09 9.47 -9.98
C ARG A 61 30.51 9.97 -10.32
N CYS A 62 30.87 11.02 -9.56
CA CYS A 62 31.93 11.98 -9.83
C CYS A 62 33.35 11.39 -9.88
N GLY A 63 34.09 11.66 -10.96
CA GLY A 63 35.53 11.40 -11.02
C GLY A 63 36.15 11.70 -12.40
N THR A 64 36.87 12.83 -12.49
CA THR A 64 37.72 13.27 -13.63
C THR A 64 37.08 13.47 -15.02
N PRO A 65 37.48 14.51 -15.79
CA PRO A 65 37.00 14.71 -17.16
C PRO A 65 37.60 13.68 -18.13
N VAL A 66 36.77 13.19 -19.05
CA VAL A 66 37.19 12.33 -20.17
C VAL A 66 38.21 13.08 -21.04
N PRO A 67 39.31 12.44 -21.50
CA PRO A 67 40.25 13.09 -22.39
C PRO A 67 39.59 13.48 -23.72
N LEU A 68 39.68 14.76 -24.09
CA LEU A 68 39.37 15.21 -25.44
C LEU A 68 40.23 14.42 -26.45
N PRO A 69 39.65 13.88 -27.54
CA PRO A 69 40.47 13.35 -28.62
C PRO A 69 41.32 14.49 -29.20
N LYS A 70 42.65 14.32 -29.21
CA LYS A 70 43.56 15.31 -29.81
C LYS A 70 43.23 15.45 -31.31
N PRO A 71 43.26 16.67 -31.88
CA PRO A 71 42.93 16.90 -33.27
C PRO A 71 44.05 16.35 -34.18
N GLY A 72 43.85 15.13 -34.68
CA GLY A 72 44.83 14.38 -35.46
C GLY A 72 44.16 13.41 -36.43
N GLY A 73 43.27 13.94 -37.28
CA GLY A 73 42.51 13.17 -38.26
C GLY A 73 41.31 13.98 -38.74
N CYS A 74 41.31 14.31 -40.03
CA CYS A 74 40.27 14.98 -40.82
C CYS A 74 39.04 15.53 -40.06
N TRP A 75 38.93 16.86 -39.97
CA TRP A 75 37.67 17.52 -39.64
C TRP A 75 36.61 17.19 -40.72
N GLN A 76 35.79 16.19 -40.47
CA GLN A 76 34.52 16.06 -41.19
C GLN A 76 33.57 17.15 -40.66
N PRO A 77 32.95 17.96 -41.55
CA PRO A 77 31.96 18.94 -41.13
C PRO A 77 30.78 18.24 -40.45
N LEU A 78 30.10 18.96 -39.54
CA LEU A 78 28.79 18.53 -39.05
C LEU A 78 27.81 18.57 -40.23
N ASP A 79 26.99 17.53 -40.34
CA ASP A 79 26.02 17.46 -41.43
C ASP A 79 24.91 18.52 -41.28
N LEU A 80 24.48 19.10 -42.41
CA LEU A 80 23.47 20.15 -42.45
C LEU A 80 22.05 19.62 -42.19
N GLY A 81 21.71 18.41 -42.62
CA GLY A 81 20.42 17.77 -42.35
C GLY A 81 20.25 17.48 -40.85
N ALA A 82 21.23 16.81 -40.24
CA ALA A 82 21.27 16.58 -38.80
C ALA A 82 21.27 17.89 -38.00
N LEU A 83 22.01 18.92 -38.46
CA LEU A 83 21.98 20.26 -37.85
C LEU A 83 20.59 20.92 -37.93
N MET A 84 19.82 20.71 -38.99
CA MET A 84 18.45 21.23 -39.09
C MET A 84 17.52 20.55 -38.08
N GLU A 85 17.62 19.23 -37.87
CA GLU A 85 16.77 18.52 -36.91
C GLU A 85 17.11 18.86 -35.45
N VAL A 86 18.40 18.95 -35.07
CA VAL A 86 18.75 19.38 -33.69
C VAL A 86 18.35 20.84 -33.41
N ASN A 87 18.33 21.72 -34.43
CA ASN A 87 17.77 23.06 -34.31
C ASN A 87 16.25 23.05 -34.06
N LYS A 88 15.49 22.13 -34.67
CA LYS A 88 14.07 21.93 -34.33
C LYS A 88 13.91 21.45 -32.89
N LEU A 89 14.74 20.51 -32.44
CA LEU A 89 14.74 20.06 -31.04
C LEU A 89 15.02 21.22 -30.07
N ASP A 90 15.94 22.14 -30.39
CA ASP A 90 16.18 23.34 -29.57
C ASP A 90 15.02 24.35 -29.55
N GLN A 91 14.13 24.35 -30.54
CA GLN A 91 12.91 25.17 -30.54
C GLN A 91 11.78 24.58 -29.68
N THR A 92 11.82 23.27 -29.38
CA THR A 92 10.82 22.64 -28.50
C THR A 92 11.01 23.03 -27.03
N LYS A 93 9.91 23.22 -26.30
CA LYS A 93 9.93 23.58 -24.87
C LYS A 93 9.67 22.36 -24.00
N GLY A 94 10.60 22.04 -23.11
CA GLY A 94 10.46 20.96 -22.13
C GLY A 94 11.47 19.82 -22.32
N PRO A 95 11.20 18.65 -21.71
CA PRO A 95 11.95 17.43 -21.96
C PRO A 95 11.80 16.93 -23.39
N ILE A 96 12.75 16.11 -23.84
CA ILE A 96 12.77 15.46 -25.14
C ILE A 96 12.66 13.95 -24.92
N GLY A 97 11.58 13.36 -25.41
CA GLY A 97 11.27 11.94 -25.29
C GLY A 97 11.93 11.07 -26.36
N ALA A 98 11.83 9.74 -26.19
CA ALA A 98 12.42 8.77 -27.12
C ALA A 98 11.87 8.88 -28.54
N GLU A 99 10.55 9.02 -28.71
CA GLU A 99 9.92 9.15 -30.04
C GLU A 99 10.37 10.42 -30.77
N GLN A 100 10.37 11.57 -30.08
CA GLN A 100 10.82 12.85 -30.64
C GLN A 100 12.28 12.80 -31.12
N LEU A 101 13.16 12.19 -30.32
CA LEU A 101 14.57 12.05 -30.69
C LEU A 101 14.76 11.02 -31.80
N THR A 102 14.01 9.92 -31.79
CA THR A 102 14.05 8.88 -32.85
C THR A 102 13.60 9.46 -34.19
N GLU A 103 12.53 10.27 -34.21
CA GLU A 103 12.04 10.91 -35.43
C GLU A 103 13.00 12.01 -35.92
N ALA A 104 13.63 12.76 -35.01
CA ALA A 104 14.69 13.71 -35.37
C ALA A 104 15.91 13.00 -35.97
N ILE A 105 16.39 11.92 -35.37
CA ILE A 105 17.48 11.09 -35.91
C ILE A 105 17.09 10.53 -37.28
N LYS A 106 15.90 9.93 -37.40
CA LYS A 106 15.38 9.39 -38.67
C LYS A 106 15.37 10.42 -39.79
N ASN A 107 14.92 11.64 -39.53
CA ASN A 107 14.85 12.70 -40.54
C ASN A 107 16.22 13.32 -40.84
N GLY A 108 17.08 13.48 -39.83
CA GLY A 108 18.44 14.00 -39.96
C GLY A 108 19.47 12.97 -40.47
N THR A 109 19.00 11.79 -40.88
CA THR A 109 19.80 10.69 -41.46
C THR A 109 19.12 10.11 -42.74
N ALA A 110 18.10 10.81 -43.27
CA ALA A 110 17.19 10.29 -44.29
C ALA A 110 17.69 10.42 -45.74
N ASP A 111 18.63 11.32 -45.99
CA ASP A 111 19.26 11.53 -47.29
C ASP A 111 20.33 10.47 -47.62
N LEU A 112 20.78 9.70 -46.61
CA LEU A 112 21.65 8.53 -46.76
C LEU A 112 22.95 8.84 -47.50
N ASP A 113 23.50 10.05 -47.32
CA ASP A 113 24.70 10.54 -48.00
C ASP A 113 26.00 9.80 -47.59
N GLY A 114 25.91 8.97 -46.54
CA GLY A 114 27.00 8.21 -45.99
C GLY A 114 27.72 8.88 -44.82
N GLN A 115 27.12 9.86 -44.13
CA GLN A 115 27.64 10.47 -42.90
C GLN A 115 26.96 9.99 -41.60
N ALA A 116 26.04 9.03 -41.68
CA ALA A 116 25.22 8.57 -40.54
C ALA A 116 26.01 8.03 -39.34
N ALA A 117 27.26 7.58 -39.51
CA ALA A 117 28.15 7.23 -38.41
C ALA A 117 29.12 8.36 -38.03
N SER A 118 29.40 9.31 -38.93
CA SER A 118 30.34 10.43 -38.76
C SER A 118 29.65 11.73 -38.37
N GLY A 119 29.24 12.55 -39.35
CA GLY A 119 28.80 13.94 -39.17
C GLY A 119 27.45 14.05 -38.47
N GLU A 120 26.49 13.21 -38.88
CA GLU A 120 25.13 13.20 -38.34
C GLU A 120 25.13 12.72 -36.88
N PHE A 121 25.75 11.56 -36.60
CA PHE A 121 25.88 11.02 -35.24
C PHE A 121 26.60 12.01 -34.31
N ARG A 122 27.62 12.71 -34.81
CA ARG A 122 28.33 13.74 -34.06
C ARG A 122 27.41 14.92 -33.70
N ALA A 123 26.59 15.40 -34.63
CA ALA A 123 25.64 16.49 -34.37
C ALA A 123 24.62 16.11 -33.28
N PHE A 124 24.01 14.92 -33.38
CA PHE A 124 23.08 14.43 -32.35
C PHE A 124 23.77 14.17 -31.01
N SER A 125 24.99 13.62 -30.99
CA SER A 125 25.76 13.35 -29.77
C SER A 125 26.20 14.64 -29.05
N GLU A 126 26.74 15.63 -29.77
CA GLU A 126 27.12 16.93 -29.19
C GLU A 126 25.88 17.67 -28.65
N TRP A 127 24.77 17.67 -29.40
CA TRP A 127 23.51 18.25 -28.93
C TRP A 127 22.95 17.53 -27.70
N ALA A 128 22.99 16.20 -27.68
CA ALA A 128 22.51 15.37 -26.56
C ALA A 128 23.33 15.57 -25.28
N GLN A 129 24.65 15.70 -25.39
CA GLN A 129 25.53 16.02 -24.26
C GLN A 129 25.22 17.42 -23.69
N LYS A 130 25.08 18.42 -24.57
CA LYS A 130 24.73 19.80 -24.19
C LYS A 130 23.34 19.92 -23.56
N ASN A 131 22.39 19.11 -24.00
CA ASN A 131 20.99 19.10 -23.55
C ASN A 131 20.65 17.90 -22.63
N GLY A 132 21.64 17.30 -21.95
CA GLY A 132 21.46 16.08 -21.15
C GLY A 132 20.49 16.17 -19.97
N ASN A 133 20.10 17.40 -19.58
CA ASN A 133 19.06 17.70 -18.60
C ASN A 133 17.64 17.80 -19.20
N ARG A 134 17.50 17.92 -20.53
CA ARG A 134 16.23 17.86 -21.27
C ARG A 134 15.91 16.44 -21.73
N LEU A 135 16.90 15.59 -21.96
CA LEU A 135 16.68 14.19 -22.36
C LEU A 135 16.07 13.34 -21.24
N THR A 136 14.97 12.63 -21.53
CA THR A 136 14.47 11.56 -20.66
C THR A 136 15.46 10.38 -20.63
N PRO A 137 15.38 9.45 -19.64
CA PRO A 137 16.21 8.24 -19.64
C PRO A 137 16.06 7.38 -20.91
N GLU A 138 14.88 7.37 -21.50
CA GLU A 138 14.50 6.63 -22.71
C GLU A 138 15.13 7.31 -23.94
N ALA A 139 15.10 8.64 -24.02
CA ALA A 139 15.82 9.38 -25.05
C ALA A 139 17.35 9.18 -24.96
N LYS A 140 17.91 8.90 -23.77
CA LYS A 140 19.32 8.50 -23.63
C LYS A 140 19.57 7.11 -24.18
N GLN A 141 18.67 6.15 -23.94
CA GLN A 141 18.74 4.82 -24.56
C GLN A 141 18.65 4.87 -26.10
N VAL A 142 17.87 5.80 -26.68
CA VAL A 142 17.86 6.06 -28.14
C VAL A 142 19.25 6.49 -28.63
N MET A 143 19.94 7.37 -27.90
CA MET A 143 21.33 7.74 -28.22
C MET A 143 22.32 6.59 -28.05
N ASP A 144 22.13 5.72 -27.05
CA ASP A 144 22.97 4.53 -26.85
C ASP A 144 22.84 3.54 -28.01
N ILE A 145 21.62 3.35 -28.53
CA ILE A 145 21.37 2.55 -29.74
C ILE A 145 22.04 3.20 -30.96
N TYR A 146 21.94 4.52 -31.13
CA TYR A 146 22.63 5.21 -32.22
C TYR A 146 24.16 5.01 -32.11
N ALA A 147 24.72 5.19 -30.91
CA ALA A 147 26.15 5.03 -30.65
C ALA A 147 26.65 3.61 -30.96
N LYS A 148 25.87 2.57 -30.62
CA LYS A 148 26.13 1.17 -30.99
C LYS A 148 26.27 1.00 -32.50
N TYR A 149 25.30 1.47 -33.29
CA TYR A 149 25.32 1.29 -34.74
C TYR A 149 26.38 2.17 -35.44
N ALA A 150 26.58 3.41 -34.98
CA ALA A 150 27.65 4.28 -35.49
C ALA A 150 29.05 3.72 -35.20
N ALA A 151 29.25 3.07 -34.03
CA ALA A 151 30.50 2.38 -33.71
C ALA A 151 30.74 1.14 -34.59
N GLN A 152 29.69 0.35 -34.87
CA GLN A 152 29.78 -0.82 -35.77
C GLN A 152 30.16 -0.43 -37.21
N ALA A 153 29.57 0.64 -37.75
CA ALA A 153 29.92 1.20 -39.04
C ALA A 153 31.40 1.66 -39.08
N LYS A 154 31.85 2.44 -38.09
CA LYS A 154 33.25 2.89 -37.98
C LYS A 154 34.25 1.76 -37.84
N ALA A 155 33.93 0.73 -37.04
CA ALA A 155 34.76 -0.46 -36.90
C ALA A 155 34.89 -1.24 -38.23
N SER A 156 33.90 -1.11 -39.12
CA SER A 156 33.90 -1.67 -40.47
C SER A 156 34.53 -0.74 -41.53
N GLY A 157 35.15 0.37 -41.10
CA GLY A 157 35.77 1.38 -41.97
C GLY A 157 34.78 2.28 -42.72
N GLN A 158 33.49 2.26 -42.37
CA GLN A 158 32.43 3.02 -43.03
C GLN A 158 32.16 4.35 -42.31
N THR A 159 31.88 5.41 -43.07
CA THR A 159 31.44 6.72 -42.53
C THR A 159 29.93 6.79 -42.33
N GLY A 160 29.17 5.94 -43.01
CA GLY A 160 27.72 5.82 -42.92
C GLY A 160 27.29 4.48 -42.34
N ILE A 161 26.09 4.42 -41.78
CA ILE A 161 25.43 3.18 -41.38
C ILE A 161 24.75 2.60 -42.62
N SER A 162 24.95 1.32 -42.93
CA SER A 162 24.32 0.72 -44.12
C SER A 162 22.79 0.77 -44.02
N GLN A 163 22.08 0.90 -45.15
CA GLN A 163 20.61 1.05 -45.14
C GLN A 163 19.89 -0.09 -44.38
N ALA A 164 20.42 -1.32 -44.45
CA ALA A 164 19.88 -2.47 -43.73
C ALA A 164 20.16 -2.43 -42.21
N GLU A 165 21.24 -1.78 -41.77
CA GLU A 165 21.55 -1.56 -40.35
C GLU A 165 20.84 -0.32 -39.82
N HIS A 166 20.67 0.72 -40.63
CA HIS A 166 19.90 1.92 -40.31
C HIS A 166 18.43 1.57 -40.08
N ALA A 167 17.83 0.75 -40.94
CA ALA A 167 16.48 0.22 -40.71
C ALA A 167 16.37 -0.61 -39.41
N LYS A 168 17.40 -1.39 -39.05
CA LYS A 168 17.44 -2.12 -37.76
C LYS A 168 17.60 -1.18 -36.58
N MET A 169 18.46 -0.16 -36.70
CA MET A 169 18.69 0.88 -35.69
C MET A 169 17.38 1.60 -35.38
N LEU A 170 16.66 2.11 -36.38
CA LEU A 170 15.35 2.74 -36.20
C LEU A 170 14.31 1.77 -35.60
N ALA A 171 14.34 0.49 -35.99
CA ALA A 171 13.47 -0.54 -35.41
C ALA A 171 13.88 -1.01 -33.99
N GLU A 172 15.09 -0.70 -33.53
CA GLU A 172 15.49 -0.84 -32.12
C GLU A 172 15.09 0.42 -31.33
N MET A 173 15.34 1.62 -31.87
CA MET A 173 14.97 2.91 -31.27
C MET A 173 13.46 3.04 -31.04
N SER A 174 12.63 2.62 -32.00
CA SER A 174 11.17 2.67 -31.89
C SER A 174 10.59 1.79 -30.77
N LYS A 175 11.37 0.85 -30.24
CA LYS A 175 10.96 -0.01 -29.10
C LYS A 175 11.26 0.62 -27.75
N VAL A 176 11.97 1.75 -27.69
CA VAL A 176 12.47 2.35 -26.45
C VAL A 176 11.35 3.04 -25.64
N GLY A 177 10.32 3.60 -26.28
CA GLY A 177 9.13 4.13 -25.58
C GLY A 177 8.28 3.03 -24.94
N ASP A 178 8.14 1.88 -25.62
CA ASP A 178 7.35 0.73 -25.19
C ASP A 178 8.07 -0.15 -24.11
N LEU A 179 8.86 0.50 -23.26
CA LEU A 179 9.59 -0.09 -22.12
C LEU A 179 9.18 0.48 -20.77
N GLY A 180 8.76 1.75 -20.65
CA GLY A 180 8.39 2.37 -19.37
C GLY A 180 7.26 1.62 -18.67
N ALA A 181 6.08 1.55 -19.32
CA ALA A 181 4.94 0.76 -18.85
C ALA A 181 5.31 -0.72 -18.62
N LYS A 182 6.03 -1.36 -19.55
CA LYS A 182 6.40 -2.79 -19.41
C LYS A 182 7.31 -3.06 -18.22
N GLN A 183 8.29 -2.20 -17.95
CA GLN A 183 9.17 -2.32 -16.78
C GLN A 183 8.41 -2.07 -15.47
N ALA A 184 7.48 -1.11 -15.47
CA ALA A 184 6.60 -0.86 -14.33
C ALA A 184 5.71 -2.07 -14.02
N LEU A 185 5.06 -2.65 -15.03
CA LEU A 185 4.21 -3.85 -14.91
C LEU A 185 5.02 -5.10 -14.50
N ALA A 186 6.19 -5.31 -15.09
CA ALA A 186 7.11 -6.38 -14.68
C ALA A 186 7.71 -6.15 -13.27
N GLY A 187 7.63 -4.93 -12.75
CA GLY A 187 7.86 -4.59 -11.35
C GLY A 187 6.71 -5.05 -10.46
N LEU A 188 5.46 -4.78 -10.86
CA LEU A 188 4.25 -5.22 -10.14
C LEU A 188 4.16 -6.75 -10.02
N ASP A 189 4.52 -7.50 -11.07
CA ASP A 189 4.50 -8.97 -11.06
C ASP A 189 5.42 -9.62 -10.02
N LYS A 190 6.39 -8.87 -9.48
CA LYS A 190 7.35 -9.32 -8.46
C LYS A 190 6.95 -8.94 -7.03
N LEU A 191 5.86 -8.19 -6.85
CA LEU A 191 5.39 -7.75 -5.55
C LEU A 191 4.58 -8.84 -4.84
N PRO A 192 4.58 -8.85 -3.48
CA PRO A 192 3.66 -9.70 -2.72
C PRO A 192 2.21 -9.34 -3.02
N THR A 193 1.32 -10.32 -2.95
CA THR A 193 -0.12 -10.14 -3.15
C THR A 193 -0.85 -9.91 -1.82
N PRO A 194 -1.85 -9.03 -1.73
CA PRO A 194 -2.37 -8.19 -2.83
C PRO A 194 -1.45 -7.00 -3.15
N ILE A 195 -1.44 -6.61 -4.42
CA ILE A 195 -0.76 -5.43 -4.94
C ILE A 195 -1.58 -4.20 -4.53
N SER A 196 -0.94 -3.29 -3.79
CA SER A 196 -1.60 -2.14 -3.18
C SER A 196 -1.90 -1.01 -4.17
N GLY A 197 -2.82 -0.12 -3.79
CA GLY A 197 -3.04 1.15 -4.50
C GLY A 197 -1.76 1.97 -4.63
N ARG A 198 -0.93 1.99 -3.58
CA ARG A 198 0.34 2.72 -3.59
C ARG A 198 1.36 2.15 -4.56
N ASP A 199 1.41 0.82 -4.72
CA ASP A 199 2.32 0.18 -5.68
C ASP A 199 1.84 0.37 -7.12
N MET A 200 0.53 0.26 -7.37
CA MET A 200 -0.07 0.63 -8.66
C MET A 200 0.23 2.10 -9.01
N ALA A 201 0.05 3.02 -8.06
CA ALA A 201 0.31 4.45 -8.27
C ALA A 201 1.78 4.73 -8.62
N ARG A 202 2.72 4.06 -7.94
CA ARG A 202 4.16 4.14 -8.27
C ARG A 202 4.49 3.50 -9.60
N ALA A 203 3.79 2.44 -10.01
CA ALA A 203 4.01 1.81 -11.32
C ALA A 203 3.56 2.75 -12.44
N ILE A 204 2.37 3.35 -12.33
CA ILE A 204 1.89 4.38 -13.26
C ILE A 204 2.81 5.61 -13.24
N GLU A 205 3.27 6.07 -12.07
CA GLU A 205 4.22 7.19 -11.98
C GLU A 205 5.61 6.89 -12.60
N ARG A 206 5.94 5.62 -12.86
CA ARG A 206 7.20 5.21 -13.48
C ARG A 206 7.09 4.84 -14.95
N GLY A 207 5.91 4.43 -15.40
CA GLY A 207 5.68 3.92 -16.76
C GLY A 207 4.60 4.67 -17.52
N ALA A 208 4.29 5.90 -17.10
CA ALA A 208 3.41 6.84 -17.78
C ALA A 208 3.76 8.32 -17.52
N ARG A 209 4.98 8.59 -17.04
CA ARG A 209 5.42 9.93 -16.58
C ARG A 209 6.28 10.66 -17.62
N ASP A 210 6.69 9.92 -18.63
CA ASP A 210 7.20 10.38 -19.91
C ASP A 210 6.19 11.35 -20.54
N THR A 211 6.66 12.16 -21.49
CA THR A 211 5.79 12.96 -22.37
C THR A 211 6.18 12.62 -23.80
N ASP A 212 5.92 11.37 -24.16
CA ASP A 212 6.30 10.75 -25.43
C ASP A 212 5.15 10.69 -26.44
N GLY A 213 3.93 11.05 -26.03
CA GLY A 213 2.70 11.01 -26.83
C GLY A 213 1.88 9.73 -26.70
N GLN A 214 2.24 8.83 -25.77
CA GLN A 214 1.71 7.46 -25.71
C GLN A 214 0.81 7.15 -24.50
N THR A 215 0.39 8.16 -23.72
CA THR A 215 -0.55 8.03 -22.59
C THR A 215 -1.72 7.06 -22.85
N LYS A 216 -2.29 7.05 -24.07
CA LYS A 216 -3.38 6.14 -24.47
C LYS A 216 -2.97 4.66 -24.54
N ALA A 217 -1.76 4.37 -25.02
CA ALA A 217 -1.21 3.02 -25.10
C ALA A 217 -0.80 2.49 -23.71
N GLU A 218 -0.25 3.35 -22.87
CA GLU A 218 0.12 3.03 -21.49
C GLU A 218 -1.11 2.64 -20.66
N VAL A 219 -2.19 3.44 -20.72
CA VAL A 219 -3.48 3.08 -20.11
C VAL A 219 -3.95 1.71 -20.57
N ALA A 220 -3.89 1.42 -21.87
CA ALA A 220 -4.27 0.11 -22.39
C ALA A 220 -3.39 -1.02 -21.82
N ALA A 221 -2.07 -0.83 -21.72
CA ALA A 221 -1.15 -1.80 -21.13
C ALA A 221 -1.44 -2.06 -19.64
N PHE A 222 -1.68 -1.01 -18.85
CA PHE A 222 -2.06 -1.14 -17.44
C PHE A 222 -3.42 -1.85 -17.28
N LYS A 223 -4.41 -1.56 -18.13
CA LYS A 223 -5.72 -2.23 -18.15
C LYS A 223 -5.62 -3.71 -18.50
N ASP A 224 -4.90 -4.05 -19.57
CA ASP A 224 -4.73 -5.44 -20.01
C ASP A 224 -4.00 -6.29 -18.97
N TRP A 225 -2.98 -5.73 -18.32
CA TRP A 225 -2.28 -6.40 -17.23
C TRP A 225 -3.17 -6.53 -15.98
N ALA A 226 -3.96 -5.51 -15.65
CA ALA A 226 -4.90 -5.53 -14.53
C ALA A 226 -6.04 -6.54 -14.73
N ALA A 227 -6.55 -6.69 -15.95
CA ALA A 227 -7.55 -7.70 -16.29
C ALA A 227 -7.00 -9.13 -16.10
N LYS A 228 -5.75 -9.37 -16.52
CA LYS A 228 -5.05 -10.66 -16.35
C LYS A 228 -4.68 -10.95 -14.88
N ASN A 229 -4.45 -9.91 -14.07
CA ASN A 229 -4.02 -10.03 -12.67
C ASN A 229 -5.11 -9.61 -11.65
N GLY A 230 -6.39 -9.58 -12.04
CA GLY A 230 -7.48 -8.98 -11.23
C GLY A 230 -7.69 -9.56 -9.83
N ALA A 231 -7.23 -10.79 -9.59
CA ALA A 231 -7.23 -11.46 -8.28
C ALA A 231 -6.03 -11.07 -7.38
N LYS A 232 -4.93 -10.56 -7.97
CA LYS A 232 -3.78 -10.00 -7.23
C LYS A 232 -4.00 -8.55 -6.80
N LEU A 233 -4.96 -7.85 -7.39
CA LEU A 233 -5.18 -6.42 -7.16
C LEU A 233 -6.08 -6.13 -5.95
N SER A 234 -5.62 -5.25 -5.06
CA SER A 234 -6.46 -4.66 -4.02
C SER A 234 -7.57 -3.77 -4.64
N PRO A 235 -8.65 -3.45 -3.90
CA PRO A 235 -9.65 -2.47 -4.35
C PRO A 235 -9.03 -1.11 -4.70
N GLU A 236 -8.08 -0.66 -3.88
CA GLU A 236 -7.36 0.61 -4.01
C GLU A 236 -6.52 0.62 -5.30
N ALA A 237 -5.88 -0.50 -5.66
CA ALA A 237 -5.16 -0.62 -6.94
C ALA A 237 -6.09 -0.52 -8.16
N LYS A 238 -7.34 -0.97 -8.04
CA LYS A 238 -8.35 -0.82 -9.09
C LYS A 238 -8.86 0.63 -9.18
N GLU A 239 -8.99 1.32 -8.05
CA GLU A 239 -9.39 2.73 -8.02
C GLU A 239 -8.29 3.68 -8.54
N VAL A 240 -7.02 3.43 -8.20
CA VAL A 240 -5.87 4.14 -8.80
C VAL A 240 -5.87 3.98 -10.32
N LEU A 241 -6.11 2.77 -10.85
CA LEU A 241 -6.22 2.55 -12.29
C LEU A 241 -7.40 3.33 -12.89
N GLY A 242 -8.57 3.34 -12.23
CA GLY A 242 -9.73 4.12 -12.67
C GLY A 242 -9.47 5.64 -12.71
N ILE A 243 -8.67 6.17 -11.79
CA ILE A 243 -8.26 7.59 -11.79
C ILE A 243 -7.28 7.88 -12.93
N PHE A 244 -6.34 6.97 -13.22
CA PHE A 244 -5.47 7.09 -14.40
C PHE A 244 -6.29 7.11 -15.70
N GLU A 245 -7.23 6.17 -15.86
CA GLU A 245 -8.16 6.13 -16.99
C GLU A 245 -8.95 7.45 -17.15
N LYS A 246 -9.49 7.99 -16.04
CA LYS A 246 -10.25 9.24 -16.01
C LYS A 246 -9.43 10.42 -16.53
N HIS A 247 -8.21 10.63 -16.02
CA HIS A 247 -7.39 11.77 -16.41
C HIS A 247 -6.80 11.63 -17.83
N ALA A 248 -6.39 10.42 -18.22
CA ALA A 248 -5.92 10.13 -19.58
C ALA A 248 -7.05 10.24 -20.63
N GLY A 249 -8.25 9.76 -20.30
CA GLY A 249 -9.44 9.89 -21.14
C GLY A 249 -9.83 11.36 -21.36
N LYS A 250 -9.63 12.21 -20.36
CA LYS A 250 -9.83 13.65 -20.48
C LYS A 250 -8.78 14.31 -21.36
N ALA A 251 -7.49 14.05 -21.14
CA ALA A 251 -6.41 14.59 -21.98
C ALA A 251 -6.61 14.24 -23.46
N THR A 252 -6.91 12.97 -23.74
CA THR A 252 -7.18 12.49 -25.12
C THR A 252 -8.48 13.04 -25.72
N ALA A 253 -9.47 13.46 -24.91
CA ALA A 253 -10.68 14.13 -25.39
C ALA A 253 -10.45 15.62 -25.71
N ASP A 254 -9.55 16.29 -24.97
CA ASP A 254 -9.13 17.68 -25.23
C ASP A 254 -8.19 17.79 -26.46
N GLY A 255 -7.82 16.66 -27.08
CA GLY A 255 -6.95 16.57 -28.25
C GLY A 255 -5.45 16.44 -27.93
N ASP A 256 -5.09 16.45 -26.64
CA ASP A 256 -3.72 16.21 -26.20
C ASP A 256 -3.36 14.72 -26.40
N LYS A 257 -2.13 14.47 -26.85
CA LYS A 257 -1.59 13.10 -26.92
C LYS A 257 -1.16 12.56 -25.56
N ASP A 258 -0.90 13.45 -24.60
CA ASP A 258 -0.41 13.15 -23.26
C ASP A 258 -1.16 13.86 -22.14
N LEU A 259 -1.04 13.32 -20.93
CA LEU A 259 -1.38 14.01 -19.69
C LEU A 259 -0.57 15.30 -19.51
N SER A 260 -1.22 16.45 -19.71
CA SER A 260 -0.60 17.74 -19.39
C SER A 260 -0.10 17.80 -17.94
N ARG A 261 0.99 18.51 -17.68
CA ARG A 261 1.61 18.61 -16.34
C ARG A 261 0.62 19.05 -15.24
N SER A 262 -0.39 19.85 -15.59
CA SER A 262 -1.46 20.24 -14.65
C SER A 262 -2.40 19.08 -14.33
N GLU A 263 -2.79 18.31 -15.33
CA GLU A 263 -3.67 17.16 -15.15
C GLU A 263 -2.95 16.01 -14.43
N TRP A 264 -1.67 15.79 -14.75
CA TRP A 264 -0.79 14.87 -14.02
C TRP A 264 -0.71 15.21 -12.52
N GLN A 265 -0.58 16.50 -12.16
CA GLN A 265 -0.59 16.92 -10.76
C GLN A 265 -1.94 16.70 -10.05
N LYS A 266 -3.06 16.82 -10.78
CA LYS A 266 -4.39 16.48 -10.24
C LYS A 266 -4.51 14.98 -10.04
N MET A 267 -4.08 14.17 -11.01
CA MET A 267 -4.05 12.72 -10.93
C MET A 267 -3.20 12.22 -9.75
N LEU A 268 -1.98 12.73 -9.57
CA LEU A 268 -1.14 12.38 -8.40
C LEU A 268 -1.76 12.81 -7.06
N LYS A 269 -2.48 13.94 -7.04
CA LYS A 269 -3.24 14.35 -5.86
C LYS A 269 -4.40 13.38 -5.59
N GLU A 270 -5.16 13.00 -6.62
CA GLU A 270 -6.22 11.99 -6.48
C GLU A 270 -5.65 10.63 -6.05
N PHE A 271 -4.52 10.15 -6.61
CA PHE A 271 -3.80 8.96 -6.14
C PHE A 271 -3.46 9.04 -4.64
N SER A 272 -3.03 10.19 -4.14
CA SER A 272 -2.77 10.39 -2.69
C SER A 272 -4.04 10.33 -1.82
N CYS A 273 -5.23 10.40 -2.43
CA CYS A 273 -6.53 10.25 -1.79
C CYS A 273 -7.16 8.86 -2.00
N VAL A 274 -6.58 7.98 -2.83
CA VAL A 274 -6.98 6.55 -2.98
C VAL A 274 -6.47 5.69 -1.82
N GLY A 275 -5.58 6.23 -0.99
CA GLY A 275 -5.38 5.67 0.34
C GLY A 275 -6.72 5.59 1.06
N ASP A 276 -7.02 4.41 1.57
CA ASP A 276 -8.25 4.09 2.30
C ASP A 276 -9.54 3.99 1.44
N VAL A 277 -9.69 2.87 0.72
CA VAL A 277 -11.00 2.37 0.25
C VAL A 277 -11.49 1.26 1.20
N SER A 278 -10.59 0.44 1.71
CA SER A 278 -10.81 -0.62 2.71
C SER A 278 -11.41 -0.10 4.01
N ALA A 279 -10.83 0.90 4.68
CA ALA A 279 -11.36 1.45 5.93
C ALA A 279 -12.61 2.32 5.72
N LYS A 280 -12.72 3.13 4.66
CA LYS A 280 -13.96 3.82 4.28
C LYS A 280 -15.10 2.83 4.07
N LYS A 281 -14.84 1.67 3.46
CA LYS A 281 -15.80 0.58 3.30
C LYS A 281 -16.15 -0.11 4.61
N ALA A 282 -15.19 -0.27 5.53
CA ALA A 282 -15.44 -0.81 6.87
C ALA A 282 -16.29 0.16 7.73
N LEU A 283 -15.96 1.45 7.71
CA LEU A 283 -16.73 2.52 8.35
C LEU A 283 -18.14 2.64 7.76
N ALA A 284 -18.29 2.51 6.43
CA ALA A 284 -19.60 2.46 5.76
C ALA A 284 -20.41 1.18 6.04
N LYS A 285 -19.84 0.17 6.70
CA LYS A 285 -20.64 -0.92 7.34
C LYS A 285 -21.17 -0.45 8.68
N LEU A 286 -20.31 0.12 9.54
CA LEU A 286 -20.71 0.68 10.83
C LEU A 286 -21.84 1.71 10.65
N ASP A 287 -21.82 2.54 9.60
CA ASP A 287 -22.90 3.52 9.35
C ASP A 287 -24.25 2.92 8.90
N LYS A 288 -24.29 1.63 8.55
CA LYS A 288 -25.55 0.91 8.28
C LYS A 288 -26.14 0.26 9.53
N GLU A 289 -25.34 0.12 10.58
CA GLU A 289 -25.74 -0.48 11.86
C GLU A 289 -26.38 0.59 12.75
N ASN A 290 -27.71 0.53 12.87
CA ASN A 290 -28.49 1.49 13.66
C ASN A 290 -28.29 1.25 15.17
N GLY A 291 -27.35 1.94 15.79
CA GLY A 291 -27.16 1.87 17.24
C GLY A 291 -25.81 2.39 17.72
N PRO A 292 -25.49 2.12 19.01
CA PRO A 292 -24.16 2.28 19.56
C PRO A 292 -23.17 1.28 18.95
N VAL A 293 -21.96 1.73 18.64
CA VAL A 293 -20.88 0.91 18.09
C VAL A 293 -20.03 0.35 19.22
N SER A 294 -19.88 -0.97 19.26
CA SER A 294 -19.14 -1.71 20.28
C SER A 294 -17.62 -1.68 20.08
N GLY A 295 -16.88 -2.13 21.09
CA GLY A 295 -15.44 -2.38 20.98
C GLY A 295 -15.14 -3.40 19.89
N GLU A 296 -15.95 -4.44 19.81
CA GLU A 296 -15.85 -5.52 18.82
C GLU A 296 -16.13 -5.02 17.39
N ASP A 297 -17.15 -4.19 17.19
CA ASP A 297 -17.48 -3.63 15.87
C ASP A 297 -16.36 -2.70 15.38
N MET A 298 -15.88 -1.82 16.26
CA MET A 298 -14.74 -0.95 15.98
C MET A 298 -13.46 -1.76 15.71
N LEU A 299 -13.22 -2.84 16.47
CA LEU A 299 -12.06 -3.71 16.28
C LEU A 299 -12.13 -4.50 14.96
N GLN A 300 -13.32 -4.97 14.59
CA GLN A 300 -13.55 -5.65 13.33
C GLN A 300 -13.47 -4.68 12.16
N ALA A 301 -13.97 -3.45 12.29
CA ALA A 301 -13.81 -2.40 11.28
C ALA A 301 -12.33 -2.03 11.09
N ILE A 302 -11.56 -1.84 12.17
CA ILE A 302 -10.10 -1.63 12.10
C ILE A 302 -9.39 -2.84 11.49
N ARG A 303 -9.79 -4.07 11.84
CA ARG A 303 -9.25 -5.27 11.17
C ARG A 303 -9.50 -5.21 9.66
N GLU A 304 -10.73 -5.00 9.23
CA GLU A 304 -11.08 -5.02 7.81
C GLU A 304 -10.49 -3.84 7.03
N GLY A 305 -10.36 -2.69 7.67
CA GLY A 305 -9.86 -1.45 7.06
C GLY A 305 -8.34 -1.27 7.03
N VAL A 306 -7.58 -2.17 7.68
CA VAL A 306 -6.12 -2.06 7.85
C VAL A 306 -5.39 -3.38 7.51
N SER A 307 -6.14 -4.46 7.23
CA SER A 307 -5.58 -5.80 6.95
C SER A 307 -4.90 -5.96 5.58
N ASP A 308 -4.93 -4.95 4.71
CA ASP A 308 -4.23 -4.98 3.41
C ASP A 308 -2.70 -4.71 3.54
N ASN A 309 -2.22 -4.30 4.72
CA ASN A 309 -0.80 -4.10 5.05
C ASN A 309 -0.04 -3.13 4.12
N ASP A 310 -0.71 -2.20 3.44
CA ASP A 310 -0.06 -1.31 2.46
C ASP A 310 0.88 -0.24 3.09
N GLY A 311 0.89 -0.19 4.43
CA GLY A 311 1.69 0.71 5.26
C GLY A 311 0.95 2.00 5.67
N ASN A 312 -0.29 2.22 5.23
CA ASN A 312 -1.08 3.40 5.58
C ASN A 312 -1.83 3.29 6.92
N ALA A 313 -1.75 2.12 7.56
CA ALA A 313 -2.12 1.80 8.94
C ALA A 313 -1.72 2.81 10.03
N THR A 314 -0.76 3.71 9.75
CA THR A 314 -0.29 4.74 10.69
C THR A 314 -0.59 6.17 10.23
N GLY A 315 -1.21 6.34 9.07
CA GLY A 315 -1.35 7.59 8.32
C GLY A 315 -2.81 7.94 8.00
N SER A 316 -3.27 7.59 6.81
CA SER A 316 -4.63 7.92 6.32
C SER A 316 -5.72 7.13 7.03
N GLU A 317 -5.56 5.81 7.17
CA GLU A 317 -6.57 4.94 7.79
C GLU A 317 -6.89 5.37 9.22
N LEU A 318 -5.85 5.61 10.02
CA LEU A 318 -6.03 6.12 11.37
C LEU A 318 -6.82 7.44 11.39
N ARG A 319 -6.59 8.32 10.42
CA ARG A 319 -7.33 9.60 10.32
C ARG A 319 -8.79 9.39 9.92
N GLU A 320 -9.12 8.44 9.06
CA GLU A 320 -10.52 8.17 8.72
C GLU A 320 -11.26 7.56 9.91
N PHE A 321 -10.66 6.59 10.63
CA PHE A 321 -11.22 6.11 11.90
C PHE A 321 -11.38 7.25 12.94
N GLN A 322 -10.42 8.18 13.04
CA GLN A 322 -10.52 9.35 13.92
C GLN A 322 -11.59 10.38 13.49
N ASN A 323 -11.73 10.65 12.20
CA ASN A 323 -12.73 11.54 11.64
C ASN A 323 -14.13 10.97 11.87
N TRP A 324 -14.34 9.73 11.46
CA TRP A 324 -15.59 9.00 11.68
C TRP A 324 -15.94 8.93 13.17
N ALA A 325 -14.97 8.67 14.04
CA ALA A 325 -15.18 8.65 15.49
C ALA A 325 -15.50 10.04 16.09
N ARG A 326 -15.02 11.12 15.45
CA ARG A 326 -15.34 12.50 15.85
C ARG A 326 -16.75 12.91 15.44
N GLU A 327 -17.27 12.34 14.36
CA GLU A 327 -18.61 12.59 13.81
C GLU A 327 -19.66 11.67 14.47
N ASN A 328 -19.32 10.41 14.74
CA ASN A 328 -20.18 9.41 15.38
C ASN A 328 -19.96 9.31 16.91
N LYS A 329 -19.62 10.43 17.56
CA LYS A 329 -19.29 10.46 19.00
C LYS A 329 -20.35 9.83 19.88
N ASP A 330 -21.63 10.11 19.64
CA ASP A 330 -22.70 9.65 20.54
C ASP A 330 -23.05 8.16 20.35
N ARG A 331 -22.58 7.56 19.25
CA ARG A 331 -22.66 6.11 18.99
C ARG A 331 -21.50 5.36 19.64
N LEU A 332 -20.35 5.98 19.85
CA LEU A 332 -19.16 5.30 20.37
C LEU A 332 -19.26 4.92 21.86
N THR A 333 -19.36 3.62 22.11
CA THR A 333 -19.23 3.04 23.45
C THR A 333 -17.86 3.34 24.09
N PRO A 334 -17.74 3.34 25.43
CA PRO A 334 -16.45 3.53 26.11
C PRO A 334 -15.37 2.53 25.67
N GLU A 335 -15.76 1.33 25.25
CA GLU A 335 -14.85 0.29 24.79
C GLU A 335 -14.42 0.49 23.34
N ALA A 336 -15.32 0.89 22.43
CA ALA A 336 -14.95 1.33 21.07
C ALA A 336 -13.89 2.46 21.10
N ARG A 337 -14.02 3.40 22.04
CA ARG A 337 -13.02 4.45 22.26
C ARG A 337 -11.66 3.91 22.74
N LYS A 338 -11.65 2.86 23.58
CA LYS A 338 -10.41 2.20 24.02
C LYS A 338 -9.75 1.42 22.89
N VAL A 339 -10.53 0.70 22.09
CA VAL A 339 -10.06 0.03 20.87
C VAL A 339 -9.37 1.03 19.93
N LEU A 340 -10.04 2.15 19.61
CA LEU A 340 -9.46 3.20 18.78
C LEU A 340 -8.21 3.83 19.41
N ALA A 341 -8.22 4.09 20.73
CA ALA A 341 -7.05 4.63 21.44
C ALA A 341 -5.86 3.66 21.45
N THR A 342 -6.10 2.34 21.53
CA THR A 342 -5.05 1.32 21.40
C THR A 342 -4.52 1.25 19.97
N TYR A 343 -5.39 1.34 18.95
CA TYR A 343 -4.94 1.45 17.56
C TYR A 343 -4.09 2.71 17.35
N GLU A 344 -4.53 3.89 17.82
CA GLU A 344 -3.73 5.12 17.81
C GLU A 344 -2.36 4.96 18.48
N LYS A 345 -2.31 4.35 19.66
CA LYS A 345 -1.07 4.10 20.43
C LYS A 345 -0.07 3.29 19.60
N HIS A 346 -0.52 2.18 19.02
CA HIS A 346 0.32 1.31 18.19
C HIS A 346 0.74 1.97 16.88
N ALA A 347 -0.19 2.70 16.23
CA ALA A 347 0.09 3.44 15.02
C ALA A 347 1.13 4.56 15.23
N LYS A 348 1.00 5.34 16.32
CA LYS A 348 1.96 6.37 16.72
C LYS A 348 3.33 5.78 17.05
N ALA A 349 3.38 4.62 17.71
CA ALA A 349 4.63 3.91 18.02
C ALA A 349 5.32 3.29 16.78
N ALA A 350 4.56 3.00 15.73
CA ALA A 350 5.08 2.50 14.46
C ALA A 350 5.59 3.62 13.53
N GLY A 351 4.97 4.80 13.58
CA GLY A 351 5.42 6.00 12.86
C GLY A 351 5.43 5.84 11.34
N ALA A 352 6.38 6.49 10.67
CA ALA A 352 6.49 6.50 9.21
C ALA A 352 6.84 5.13 8.58
N SER A 353 7.25 4.15 9.39
CA SER A 353 7.59 2.79 8.94
C SER A 353 6.37 1.88 8.78
N GLY A 354 5.17 2.32 9.19
CA GLY A 354 3.95 1.52 9.15
C GLY A 354 3.85 0.45 10.24
N LEU A 355 2.65 -0.05 10.47
CA LEU A 355 2.42 -1.24 11.29
C LEU A 355 2.76 -2.47 10.45
N THR A 356 3.76 -3.25 10.87
CA THR A 356 3.99 -4.59 10.30
C THR A 356 2.89 -5.54 10.77
N GLN A 357 2.56 -6.59 10.00
CA GLN A 357 1.56 -7.60 10.38
C GLN A 357 1.71 -8.07 11.84
N GLN A 358 2.93 -8.40 12.28
CA GLN A 358 3.18 -8.82 13.67
C GLN A 358 2.82 -7.76 14.73
N LYS A 359 3.07 -6.47 14.45
CA LYS A 359 2.67 -5.36 15.33
C LYS A 359 1.16 -5.11 15.24
N PHE A 360 0.57 -5.28 14.07
CA PHE A 360 -0.87 -5.17 13.86
C PHE A 360 -1.63 -6.28 14.61
N ASP A 361 -1.16 -7.53 14.55
CA ASP A 361 -1.70 -8.65 15.33
C ASP A 361 -1.57 -8.41 16.84
N ALA A 362 -0.45 -7.86 17.29
CA ALA A 362 -0.27 -7.46 18.68
C ALA A 362 -1.23 -6.32 19.10
N MET A 363 -1.45 -5.35 18.22
CA MET A 363 -2.44 -4.28 18.41
C MET A 363 -3.85 -4.85 18.50
N LEU A 364 -4.26 -5.70 17.55
CA LEU A 364 -5.58 -6.36 17.55
C LEU A 364 -5.77 -7.22 18.81
N LYS A 365 -4.71 -7.88 19.29
CA LYS A 365 -4.75 -8.68 20.53
C LYS A 365 -4.87 -7.82 21.80
N GLU A 366 -4.21 -6.66 21.84
CA GLU A 366 -4.37 -5.70 22.94
C GLU A 366 -5.76 -5.06 22.92
N ALA A 367 -6.21 -4.61 21.75
CA ALA A 367 -7.51 -3.97 21.56
C ALA A 367 -8.68 -4.95 21.79
N GLY A 368 -8.53 -6.23 21.43
CA GLY A 368 -9.50 -7.30 21.69
C GLY A 368 -9.78 -7.62 23.17
N GLN A 369 -9.08 -6.97 24.10
CA GLN A 369 -9.43 -7.00 25.53
C GLN A 369 -10.57 -6.04 25.88
N PHE A 370 -10.85 -5.04 25.05
CA PHE A 370 -11.90 -4.04 25.27
C PHE A 370 -13.22 -4.47 24.63
N LYS A 371 -13.80 -5.52 25.19
CA LYS A 371 -15.14 -5.99 24.83
C LYS A 371 -16.24 -5.12 25.43
N THR A 372 -17.21 -4.68 24.63
CA THR A 372 -18.41 -3.98 25.13
C THR A 372 -19.30 -4.93 25.92
N PHE A 373 -19.42 -6.18 25.46
CA PHE A 373 -20.15 -7.25 26.13
C PHE A 373 -19.19 -8.41 26.37
N ARG A 374 -19.08 -8.83 27.62
CA ARG A 374 -18.11 -9.86 28.03
C ARG A 374 -18.57 -11.24 27.63
N ASP A 375 -19.88 -11.50 27.67
CA ASP A 375 -20.49 -12.71 27.16
C ASP A 375 -20.94 -12.58 25.69
N ASN A 376 -20.79 -13.66 24.93
CA ASN A 376 -21.11 -13.70 23.50
C ASN A 376 -22.59 -14.04 23.23
N SER A 377 -23.25 -14.86 24.03
CA SER A 377 -24.63 -15.30 23.77
C SER A 377 -25.62 -14.19 24.10
N MET A 378 -25.40 -13.48 25.22
CA MET A 378 -26.10 -12.25 25.61
C MET A 378 -25.91 -11.14 24.57
N ARG A 379 -24.67 -10.89 24.13
CA ARG A 379 -24.40 -9.92 23.06
C ARG A 379 -25.24 -10.21 21.81
N ASN A 380 -25.11 -11.42 21.25
CA ASN A 380 -25.79 -11.83 20.02
C ASN A 380 -27.34 -11.84 20.15
N ALA A 381 -27.87 -11.81 21.38
CA ALA A 381 -29.28 -11.69 21.68
C ALA A 381 -29.74 -10.22 21.77
N LEU A 382 -28.90 -9.33 22.27
CA LEU A 382 -29.15 -7.90 22.42
C LEU A 382 -28.98 -7.12 21.10
N GLU A 383 -27.99 -7.47 20.27
CA GLU A 383 -27.81 -6.90 18.91
C GLU A 383 -29.09 -7.04 18.07
N LYS A 384 -29.79 -8.18 18.19
CA LYS A 384 -31.08 -8.43 17.51
C LYS A 384 -32.24 -7.58 18.04
N LEU A 385 -32.08 -6.92 19.19
CA LEU A 385 -32.99 -5.88 19.65
C LEU A 385 -32.60 -4.51 19.11
N ASP A 386 -31.32 -4.26 18.84
CA ASP A 386 -30.87 -3.01 18.22
C ASP A 386 -31.38 -2.87 16.78
N ASP A 387 -31.40 -3.96 16.01
CA ASP A 387 -32.06 -4.07 14.68
C ASP A 387 -33.56 -3.66 14.68
N LYS A 388 -34.23 -3.64 15.84
CA LYS A 388 -35.65 -3.27 15.93
C LYS A 388 -35.84 -1.76 16.06
N ASN A 389 -36.39 -1.17 14.99
CA ASN A 389 -36.92 0.19 15.01
C ASN A 389 -38.06 0.36 16.03
N GLY A 390 -38.00 1.43 16.82
CA GLY A 390 -39.05 1.81 17.78
C GLY A 390 -38.84 1.26 19.19
N CYS A 391 -39.94 1.12 19.94
CA CYS A 391 -39.90 0.65 21.32
C CYS A 391 -39.80 -0.88 21.43
N ILE A 392 -38.93 -1.33 22.33
CA ILE A 392 -38.74 -2.74 22.69
C ILE A 392 -39.88 -3.16 23.64
N SER A 393 -40.58 -4.23 23.29
CA SER A 393 -41.68 -4.78 24.11
C SER A 393 -41.16 -5.72 25.21
N GLY A 394 -42.00 -6.01 26.21
CA GLY A 394 -41.69 -7.02 27.23
C GLY A 394 -41.39 -8.40 26.64
N LYS A 395 -42.15 -8.78 25.61
CA LYS A 395 -41.95 -10.04 24.87
C LYS A 395 -40.60 -10.09 24.17
N ASP A 396 -40.16 -8.98 23.56
CA ASP A 396 -38.88 -8.90 22.87
C ASP A 396 -37.71 -9.02 23.84
N LEU A 397 -37.74 -8.28 24.95
CA LEU A 397 -36.69 -8.35 25.96
C LEU A 397 -36.63 -9.73 26.62
N THR A 398 -37.78 -10.34 26.93
CA THR A 398 -37.88 -11.72 27.46
C THR A 398 -37.25 -12.72 26.50
N GLU A 399 -37.45 -12.55 25.19
CA GLU A 399 -36.90 -13.44 24.17
C GLU A 399 -35.38 -13.30 24.02
N ALA A 400 -34.85 -12.08 24.12
CA ALA A 400 -33.40 -11.85 24.16
C ALA A 400 -32.79 -12.48 25.42
N ILE A 401 -33.37 -12.23 26.59
CA ILE A 401 -32.98 -12.85 27.88
C ILE A 401 -32.96 -14.38 27.78
N ARG A 402 -34.01 -14.99 27.22
CA ARG A 402 -34.12 -16.44 27.07
C ARG A 402 -33.01 -17.04 26.21
N LYS A 403 -32.56 -16.31 25.19
CA LYS A 403 -31.50 -16.74 24.26
C LYS A 403 -30.10 -16.46 24.81
N GLY A 404 -29.93 -15.31 25.46
CA GLY A 404 -28.65 -14.79 25.92
C GLY A 404 -28.25 -15.18 27.33
N ALA A 405 -29.12 -15.85 28.08
CA ALA A 405 -28.82 -16.44 29.39
C ALA A 405 -29.25 -17.92 29.50
N GLY A 406 -29.50 -18.54 28.34
CA GLY A 406 -30.09 -19.87 28.21
C GLY A 406 -29.11 -20.97 27.78
N ASP A 407 -27.84 -20.65 27.53
CA ASP A 407 -26.81 -21.64 27.21
C ASP A 407 -26.29 -22.41 28.45
N HIS A 408 -26.66 -21.94 29.64
CA HIS A 408 -26.37 -22.53 30.94
C HIS A 408 -24.87 -22.60 31.30
N ASP A 409 -24.04 -21.69 30.79
CA ASP A 409 -22.62 -21.57 31.17
C ASP A 409 -22.39 -21.22 32.67
N GLY A 410 -23.43 -20.73 33.35
CA GLY A 410 -23.41 -20.34 34.74
C GLY A 410 -23.13 -18.86 34.99
N GLN A 411 -23.36 -17.97 34.02
CA GLN A 411 -23.15 -16.52 34.12
C GLN A 411 -24.43 -15.66 34.14
N ALA A 412 -25.62 -16.27 34.13
CA ALA A 412 -26.93 -15.60 34.12
C ALA A 412 -27.19 -14.60 35.25
N ALA A 413 -26.46 -14.64 36.36
CA ALA A 413 -26.52 -13.63 37.41
C ALA A 413 -25.27 -12.73 37.47
N GLY A 414 -24.19 -13.11 36.76
CA GLY A 414 -22.90 -12.44 36.72
C GLY A 414 -22.70 -11.66 35.43
N VAL A 415 -21.96 -12.27 34.48
CA VAL A 415 -21.51 -11.58 33.26
C VAL A 415 -22.68 -11.19 32.36
N GLU A 416 -23.57 -12.13 32.05
CA GLU A 416 -24.74 -11.92 31.18
C GLU A 416 -25.68 -10.83 31.75
N PHE A 417 -25.89 -10.83 33.07
CA PHE A 417 -26.70 -9.81 33.72
C PHE A 417 -26.05 -8.42 33.70
N ALA A 418 -24.73 -8.35 33.88
CA ALA A 418 -23.99 -7.09 33.79
C ALA A 418 -24.02 -6.50 32.36
N ASP A 419 -23.94 -7.36 31.34
CA ASP A 419 -24.03 -7.00 29.93
C ASP A 419 -25.45 -6.52 29.56
N LEU A 420 -26.49 -7.26 29.96
CA LEU A 420 -27.90 -6.83 29.85
C LEU A 420 -28.13 -5.46 30.50
N GLN A 421 -27.69 -5.29 31.75
CA GLN A 421 -27.80 -4.02 32.48
C GLN A 421 -27.08 -2.86 31.79
N LYS A 422 -25.94 -3.13 31.13
CA LYS A 422 -25.21 -2.13 30.35
C LYS A 422 -25.98 -1.71 29.09
N TRP A 423 -26.46 -2.67 28.31
CA TRP A 423 -27.27 -2.40 27.12
C TRP A 423 -28.56 -1.64 27.46
N VAL A 424 -29.24 -2.05 28.54
CA VAL A 424 -30.44 -1.39 29.06
C VAL A 424 -30.19 0.08 29.38
N ARG A 425 -29.05 0.45 30.00
CA ARG A 425 -28.74 1.86 30.29
C ARG A 425 -28.55 2.69 29.02
N GLN A 426 -27.98 2.09 27.98
CA GLN A 426 -27.78 2.73 26.68
C GLN A 426 -29.09 2.88 25.90
N ASN A 427 -30.00 1.92 26.04
CA ASN A 427 -31.26 1.83 25.29
C ASN A 427 -32.52 2.16 26.13
N TYR A 428 -32.39 2.74 27.33
CA TYR A 428 -33.49 2.87 28.30
C TYR A 428 -34.71 3.64 27.78
N SER A 429 -34.48 4.63 26.90
CA SER A 429 -35.54 5.38 26.19
C SER A 429 -36.37 4.52 25.24
N ARG A 430 -35.81 3.44 24.68
CA ARG A 430 -36.49 2.48 23.80
C ARG A 430 -37.27 1.41 24.58
N LEU A 431 -36.98 1.18 25.86
CA LEU A 431 -37.71 0.19 26.66
C LEU A 431 -39.14 0.67 26.97
N GLY A 432 -40.13 -0.01 26.40
CA GLY A 432 -41.53 0.19 26.75
C GLY A 432 -41.85 -0.23 28.19
N PRO A 433 -43.03 0.15 28.74
CA PRO A 433 -43.37 -0.10 30.15
C PRO A 433 -43.23 -1.56 30.60
N ASP A 434 -43.61 -2.50 29.74
CA ASP A 434 -43.51 -3.93 30.04
C ASP A 434 -42.09 -4.49 29.87
N ALA A 435 -41.25 -3.90 29.01
CA ALA A 435 -39.83 -4.25 28.95
C ALA A 435 -39.10 -3.86 30.25
N ARG A 436 -39.47 -2.72 30.85
CA ARG A 436 -38.92 -2.30 32.15
C ARG A 436 -39.31 -3.26 33.27
N LYS A 437 -40.57 -3.69 33.34
CA LYS A 437 -41.01 -4.74 34.27
C LYS A 437 -40.30 -6.08 34.06
N VAL A 438 -40.03 -6.48 32.81
CA VAL A 438 -39.25 -7.69 32.49
C VAL A 438 -37.83 -7.59 33.01
N LEU A 439 -37.19 -6.41 32.90
CA LEU A 439 -35.90 -6.14 33.54
C LEU A 439 -35.99 -6.27 35.07
N ASP A 440 -36.99 -5.69 35.72
CA ASP A 440 -37.18 -5.78 37.17
C ASP A 440 -37.30 -7.26 37.63
N VAL A 441 -37.98 -8.10 36.84
CA VAL A 441 -38.06 -9.55 37.07
C VAL A 441 -36.68 -10.21 36.91
N TYR A 442 -35.88 -9.85 35.90
CA TYR A 442 -34.51 -10.38 35.79
C TYR A 442 -33.70 -10.00 37.03
N GLU A 443 -33.66 -8.70 37.36
CA GLU A 443 -32.84 -8.14 38.44
C GLU A 443 -33.16 -8.78 39.79
N LYS A 444 -34.44 -9.04 40.07
CA LYS A 444 -34.90 -9.83 41.24
C LYS A 444 -34.23 -11.22 41.31
N TYR A 445 -34.18 -11.95 40.20
CA TYR A 445 -33.61 -13.31 40.17
C TYR A 445 -32.07 -13.31 40.14
N ALA A 446 -31.44 -12.43 39.37
CA ALA A 446 -29.99 -12.25 39.36
C ALA A 446 -29.46 -11.84 40.74
N THR A 447 -30.07 -10.85 41.39
CA THR A 447 -29.68 -10.39 42.73
C THR A 447 -29.82 -11.49 43.78
N ARG A 448 -30.86 -12.34 43.67
CA ARG A 448 -31.06 -13.50 44.55
C ARG A 448 -30.04 -14.62 44.34
N ALA A 449 -29.48 -14.76 43.14
CA ALA A 449 -28.37 -15.68 42.87
C ALA A 449 -27.04 -15.07 43.36
N MET A 450 -26.76 -13.81 43.03
CA MET A 450 -25.56 -13.09 43.50
C MET A 450 -25.47 -13.05 45.03
N SER A 451 -26.58 -12.84 45.76
CA SER A 451 -26.59 -12.84 47.23
C SER A 451 -26.32 -14.21 47.86
N ARG A 452 -26.33 -15.29 47.06
CA ARG A 452 -25.91 -16.65 47.44
C ARG A 452 -24.48 -16.97 46.97
N GLY A 453 -23.75 -15.99 46.44
CA GLY A 453 -22.42 -16.19 45.83
C GLY A 453 -22.47 -16.92 44.48
N GLN A 454 -23.63 -16.99 43.82
CA GLN A 454 -23.80 -17.68 42.54
C GLN A 454 -23.66 -16.69 41.37
N THR A 455 -22.84 -17.05 40.38
CA THR A 455 -22.73 -16.31 39.11
C THR A 455 -23.85 -16.66 38.13
N GLY A 456 -24.57 -17.77 38.35
CA GLY A 456 -25.65 -18.25 37.48
C GLY A 456 -26.97 -18.40 38.23
N ILE A 457 -28.08 -18.20 37.51
CA ILE A 457 -29.42 -18.47 38.02
C ILE A 457 -29.68 -19.98 37.86
N ASN A 458 -29.98 -20.67 38.96
CA ASN A 458 -30.35 -22.09 38.92
C ASN A 458 -31.52 -22.32 37.95
N ASN A 459 -31.47 -23.36 37.10
CA ASN A 459 -32.48 -23.63 36.07
C ASN A 459 -33.93 -23.62 36.61
N SER A 460 -34.19 -24.09 37.83
CA SER A 460 -35.54 -24.05 38.44
C SER A 460 -36.04 -22.63 38.75
N ASP A 461 -35.12 -21.73 39.15
CA ASP A 461 -35.38 -20.30 39.35
C ASP A 461 -35.41 -19.59 37.97
N PHE A 462 -34.57 -19.97 36.99
CA PHE A 462 -34.55 -19.40 35.63
C PHE A 462 -35.84 -19.70 34.84
N GLN A 463 -36.34 -20.93 34.88
CA GLN A 463 -37.64 -21.29 34.28
C GLN A 463 -38.81 -20.57 34.99
N ARG A 464 -38.66 -20.23 36.27
CA ARG A 464 -39.66 -19.42 37.01
C ARG A 464 -39.59 -17.95 36.60
N MET A 465 -38.39 -17.40 36.46
CA MET A 465 -38.12 -16.07 35.94
C MET A 465 -38.74 -15.88 34.54
N LEU A 466 -38.47 -16.79 33.59
CA LEU A 466 -39.06 -16.73 32.25
C LEU A 466 -40.59 -16.79 32.25
N ARG A 467 -41.21 -17.57 33.16
CA ARG A 467 -42.67 -17.58 33.34
C ARG A 467 -43.19 -16.26 33.90
N GLU A 468 -42.57 -15.71 34.93
CA GLU A 468 -42.94 -14.39 35.48
C GLU A 468 -42.82 -13.29 34.41
N MET A 469 -41.73 -13.28 33.64
CA MET A 469 -41.52 -12.36 32.51
C MET A 469 -42.61 -12.50 31.45
N SER A 470 -43.00 -13.73 31.09
CA SER A 470 -44.05 -13.97 30.08
C SER A 470 -45.45 -13.50 30.49
N GLN A 471 -45.69 -13.29 31.79
CA GLN A 471 -46.96 -12.80 32.34
C GLN A 471 -46.99 -11.27 32.49
N VAL A 472 -45.87 -10.58 32.22
CA VAL A 472 -45.80 -9.13 32.28
C VAL A 472 -46.69 -8.52 31.20
N GLY A 473 -47.72 -7.79 31.64
CA GLY A 473 -48.69 -7.13 30.76
C GLY A 473 -50.02 -7.87 30.59
N GLU A 474 -50.12 -9.13 31.05
CA GLU A 474 -51.44 -9.79 31.13
C GLU A 474 -52.25 -9.21 32.29
N PRO A 475 -53.55 -8.89 32.09
CA PRO A 475 -54.42 -8.56 33.20
C PRO A 475 -54.60 -9.80 34.08
N LEU A 476 -54.33 -9.65 35.39
CA LEU A 476 -54.53 -10.70 36.39
C LEU A 476 -55.92 -11.32 36.25
N ARG A 477 -56.01 -12.52 35.66
CA ARG A 477 -57.22 -13.33 35.65
C ARG A 477 -57.50 -13.71 37.11
N ARG A 478 -58.37 -12.94 37.77
CA ARG A 478 -58.87 -13.29 39.11
C ARG A 478 -59.37 -14.73 39.06
N PRO A 479 -58.99 -15.60 40.01
CA PRO A 479 -59.53 -16.95 40.05
C PRO A 479 -61.05 -16.85 40.19
N THR A 480 -61.78 -17.28 39.16
CA THR A 480 -63.22 -17.44 39.26
C THR A 480 -63.48 -18.65 40.13
N PHE A 481 -63.62 -18.43 41.45
CA PHE A 481 -64.14 -19.43 42.36
C PHE A 481 -65.58 -19.74 41.95
N LEU A 482 -65.74 -20.77 41.12
CA LEU A 482 -67.01 -21.44 40.93
C LEU A 482 -67.26 -22.29 42.17
N MET A 483 -68.02 -21.74 43.12
CA MET A 483 -68.77 -22.59 44.05
C MET A 483 -69.88 -23.27 43.26
N GLY A 484 -69.87 -24.60 43.30
CA GLY A 484 -70.91 -25.51 42.80
C GLY A 484 -70.93 -26.74 43.67
#